data_AF-K0Y2M5-F1
#
_entry.id   AF-K0Y2M5-F1
#
_cell.length_a   1.000
_cell.length_b   1.000
_cell.length_c   1.000
_cell.angle_alpha   90.00
_cell.angle_beta   90.00
_cell.angle_gamma   90.00
#
_symmetry.space_group_name_H-M   'P 1'
#
loop_
_entity.id
_entity.type
_entity.pdbx_description
1 polymer ?
#
loop_
_entity_poly.entity_id
_entity_poly.type
_entity_poly.pdbx_seq_one_letter_code
_entity_poly.pdbx_strand_id
1 'polypeptide(L)'
;MKIALNIFSRAFIALYAILTLIAVIAEMKEIGFQSIHLLYFIGAIFLISATVKNLPWLVYLSLVLMIPLVIFTGYIVGNLQLSHIIIRILITVLLSLIYGCSVR
;
A
#
# COMPACT_ATOMS: atom_id res chain seq x y z
N MET A 1 4.07 -5.99 -25.38
CA MET A 1 4.86 -6.05 -24.12
C MET A 1 4.43 -4.97 -23.12
N LYS A 2 4.41 -3.68 -23.51
CA LYS A 2 4.02 -2.55 -22.65
C LYS A 2 2.63 -2.66 -21.99
N ILE A 3 1.61 -3.06 -22.75
CA ILE A 3 0.24 -3.24 -22.26
C ILE A 3 0.17 -4.35 -21.20
N ALA A 4 0.85 -5.48 -21.45
CA ALA A 4 0.91 -6.59 -20.51
C ALA A 4 1.62 -6.19 -19.21
N LEU A 5 2.75 -5.47 -19.31
CA LEU A 5 3.46 -4.94 -18.13
C LEU A 5 2.59 -3.96 -17.33
N ASN A 6 1.78 -3.14 -18.00
CA ASN A 6 0.86 -2.23 -17.34
C ASN A 6 -0.24 -2.94 -16.57
N ILE A 7 -0.92 -3.89 -17.20
CA ILE A 7 -1.94 -4.71 -16.53
C ILE A 7 -1.33 -5.45 -15.34
N PHE A 8 -0.15 -6.04 -15.51
CA PHE A 8 0.55 -6.77 -14.46
C PHE A 8 0.93 -5.87 -13.28
N SER A 9 1.54 -4.71 -13.56
CA SER A 9 1.93 -3.73 -12.52
C SER A 9 0.73 -3.26 -11.68
N ARG A 10 -0.40 -2.98 -12.34
CA ARG A 10 -1.66 -2.59 -11.68
C ARG A 10 -2.24 -3.70 -10.84
N ALA A 11 -2.21 -4.94 -11.33
CA ALA A 11 -2.66 -6.11 -10.59
C ALA A 11 -1.83 -6.33 -9.31
N PHE A 12 -0.51 -6.16 -9.38
CA PHE A 12 0.37 -6.26 -8.21
C PHE A 12 0.09 -5.17 -7.17
N ILE A 13 -0.13 -3.94 -7.61
CA ILE A 13 -0.48 -2.82 -6.71
C ILE A 13 -1.83 -3.07 -6.04
N ALA A 14 -2.83 -3.55 -6.80
CA ALA A 14 -4.13 -3.91 -6.25
C ALA A 14 -4.03 -5.07 -5.24
N LEU A 15 -3.24 -6.09 -5.55
CA LEU A 15 -2.97 -7.21 -4.64
C LEU A 15 -2.29 -6.73 -3.34
N TYR A 16 -1.32 -5.82 -3.44
CA TYR A 16 -0.68 -5.21 -2.27
C TYR A 16 -1.67 -4.47 -1.37
N ALA A 17 -2.61 -3.72 -1.97
CA ALA A 17 -3.67 -3.05 -1.23
C ALA A 17 -4.59 -4.05 -0.50
N ILE A 18 -5.01 -5.12 -1.18
CA ILE A 18 -5.86 -6.18 -0.59
C ILE A 18 -5.14 -6.88 0.57
N LEU A 19 -3.88 -7.27 0.39
CA LEU A 19 -3.09 -7.91 1.44
C LEU A 19 -2.92 -6.99 2.65
N THR A 20 -2.75 -5.68 2.41
CA THR A 20 -2.69 -4.68 3.48
C THR A 20 -4.01 -4.62 4.26
N LEU A 21 -5.16 -4.66 3.58
CA LEU A 21 -6.47 -4.70 4.23
C LEU A 21 -6.68 -5.97 5.05
N ILE A 22 -6.28 -7.14 4.52
CA ILE A 22 -6.37 -8.41 5.24
C ILE A 22 -5.54 -8.36 6.52
N ALA A 23 -4.31 -7.83 6.46
CA ALA A 23 -3.45 -7.67 7.62
C ALA A 23 -4.08 -6.76 8.68
N VAL A 24 -4.69 -5.65 8.26
CA VAL A 24 -5.40 -4.71 9.13
C VAL A 24 -6.63 -5.34 9.78
N ILE A 25 -7.40 -6.13 9.05
CA ILE A 25 -8.56 -6.86 9.60
C ILE A 25 -8.09 -7.91 10.63
N ALA A 26 -6.98 -8.59 10.37
CA ALA A 26 -6.40 -9.53 11.31
C ALA A 26 -5.95 -8.83 12.60
N GLU A 27 -5.28 -7.69 12.49
CA GLU A 27 -4.88 -6.84 13.62
C GLU A 27 -6.10 -6.37 14.43
N MET A 28 -7.16 -5.89 13.76
CA MET A 28 -8.42 -5.49 14.42
C MET A 28 -9.05 -6.61 15.26
N LYS A 29 -8.87 -7.87 14.87
CA LYS A 29 -9.39 -9.02 15.62
C LYS A 29 -8.64 -9.22 16.95
N GLU A 30 -7.35 -8.86 16.99
CA GLU A 30 -6.51 -9.02 18.19
C GLU A 30 -6.61 -7.83 19.14
N ILE A 31 -6.53 -6.59 18.62
CA ILE A 31 -6.42 -5.37 19.44
C ILE A 31 -7.67 -4.47 19.40
N GLY A 32 -8.72 -4.87 18.66
CA GLY A 32 -9.94 -4.09 18.48
C GLY A 32 -9.79 -2.96 17.44
N PHE A 33 -10.89 -2.27 17.14
CA PHE A 33 -10.87 -1.15 16.19
C PHE A 33 -10.20 0.09 16.80
N GLN A 34 -9.47 0.81 15.96
CA GLN A 34 -8.69 2.00 16.30
C GLN A 34 -8.73 2.94 15.10
N SER A 35 -8.62 4.25 15.33
CA SER A 35 -8.69 5.27 14.26
C SER A 35 -7.62 5.08 13.17
N ILE A 36 -6.49 4.44 13.49
CA ILE A 36 -5.43 4.13 12.52
C ILE A 36 -5.86 3.10 11.46
N HIS A 37 -6.75 2.17 11.79
CA HIS A 37 -7.29 1.20 10.82
C HIS A 37 -8.08 1.92 9.72
N LEU A 38 -8.80 2.99 10.07
CA LEU A 38 -9.54 3.84 9.13
C LEU A 38 -8.61 4.47 8.09
N LEU A 39 -7.42 4.91 8.50
CA LEU A 39 -6.38 5.42 7.60
C LEU A 39 -5.91 4.35 6.60
N TYR A 40 -5.72 3.10 7.04
CA TYR A 40 -5.37 2.01 6.12
C TYR A 40 -6.48 1.72 5.11
N PHE A 41 -7.74 1.69 5.55
CA PHE A 41 -8.87 1.50 4.64
C PHE A 41 -8.90 2.58 3.57
N ILE A 42 -8.76 3.85 3.97
CA ILE A 42 -8.73 4.99 3.05
C ILE A 42 -7.58 4.85 2.07
N GLY A 43 -6.36 4.58 2.55
CA GLY A 43 -5.19 4.47 1.69
C GLY A 43 -5.25 3.28 0.72
N ALA A 44 -5.83 2.15 1.14
CA ALA A 44 -6.06 1.00 0.26
C ALA A 44 -7.12 1.31 -0.82
N ILE A 45 -8.19 2.03 -0.47
CA ILE A 45 -9.19 2.50 -1.43
C ILE A 45 -8.55 3.46 -2.45
N PHE A 46 -7.66 4.35 -2.01
CA PHE A 46 -6.91 5.23 -2.92
C PHE A 46 -6.01 4.44 -3.87
N LEU A 47 -5.26 3.43 -3.38
CA LEU A 47 -4.45 2.53 -4.20
C LEU A 47 -5.28 1.78 -5.26
N ILE A 48 -6.42 1.22 -4.87
CA ILE A 48 -7.32 0.51 -5.79
C ILE A 48 -7.93 1.49 -6.80
N SER A 49 -8.38 2.66 -6.35
CA SER A 49 -8.95 3.67 -7.25
C SER A 49 -7.92 4.20 -8.24
N ALA A 50 -6.68 4.39 -7.81
CA ALA A 50 -5.57 4.85 -8.64
C ALA A 50 -5.20 3.82 -9.71
N THR A 51 -5.17 2.54 -9.32
CA THR A 51 -4.94 1.46 -10.29
C THR A 51 -6.09 1.34 -11.26
N VAL A 52 -7.36 1.48 -10.86
CA VAL A 52 -8.51 1.43 -11.79
C VAL A 52 -8.53 2.63 -12.75
N LYS A 53 -8.33 3.86 -12.25
CA LYS A 53 -8.43 5.09 -13.05
C LYS A 53 -7.20 5.39 -13.92
N ASN A 54 -6.13 4.59 -13.84
CA ASN A 54 -4.88 4.82 -14.58
C ASN A 54 -4.29 6.23 -14.36
N LEU A 55 -4.34 6.73 -13.12
CA LEU A 55 -3.78 8.04 -12.76
C LEU A 55 -2.40 7.85 -12.13
N PRO A 56 -1.28 8.09 -12.86
CA PRO A 56 0.03 7.68 -12.38
C PRO A 56 0.46 8.43 -11.12
N TRP A 57 0.18 9.74 -11.06
CA TRP A 57 0.46 10.57 -9.90
C TRP A 57 -0.27 10.08 -8.64
N LEU A 58 -1.50 9.57 -8.79
CA LEU A 58 -2.31 9.08 -7.68
C LEU A 58 -1.76 7.74 -7.15
N VAL A 59 -1.24 6.89 -8.06
CA VAL A 59 -0.57 5.63 -7.67
C VAL A 59 0.65 5.94 -6.80
N TYR A 60 1.53 6.84 -7.26
CA TYR A 60 2.72 7.22 -6.48
C TYR A 60 2.36 7.87 -5.15
N LEU A 61 1.38 8.78 -5.13
CA LEU A 61 0.93 9.43 -3.90
C LEU A 61 0.41 8.39 -2.88
N SER A 62 -0.44 7.46 -3.33
CA SER A 62 -1.03 6.44 -2.46
C SER A 62 0.02 5.47 -1.93
N LEU A 63 1.02 5.13 -2.75
CA LEU A 63 2.17 4.31 -2.37
C LEU A 63 3.03 5.00 -1.31
N VAL A 64 3.33 6.29 -1.48
CA VAL A 64 4.12 7.06 -0.50
C VAL A 64 3.38 7.21 0.83
N LEU A 65 2.06 7.46 0.79
CA LEU A 65 1.23 7.61 1.99
C LEU A 65 1.17 6.35 2.87
N MET A 66 1.43 5.16 2.30
CA MET A 66 1.51 3.92 3.07
C MET A 66 2.71 3.86 4.03
N ILE A 67 3.79 4.58 3.74
CA ILE A 67 5.01 4.59 4.57
C ILE A 67 4.77 5.29 5.93
N PRO A 68 4.31 6.57 5.99
CA PRO A 68 4.04 7.22 7.26
C PRO A 68 2.90 6.53 8.03
N LEU A 69 1.95 5.89 7.34
CA LEU A 69 0.91 5.08 7.98
C LEU A 69 1.51 3.99 8.86
N VAL A 70 2.42 3.18 8.31
CA VAL A 70 3.08 2.07 9.01
C VAL A 70 3.87 2.55 10.22
N ILE A 71 4.58 3.67 10.07
CA ILE A 71 5.35 4.27 11.17
C ILE A 71 4.40 4.70 12.29
N PHE A 72 3.29 5.37 11.94
CA PHE A 72 2.27 5.76 12.91
C PHE A 72 1.62 4.54 13.60
N THR A 73 1.30 3.48 12.86
CA THR A 73 0.68 2.27 13.45
C THR A 73 1.63 1.58 14.41
N GLY A 74 2.86 1.30 13.99
CA GLY A 74 3.81 0.63 14.88
C GLY A 74 4.15 1.47 16.11
N TYR A 75 4.12 2.80 16.01
CA TYR A 75 4.29 3.70 17.16
C TYR A 75 3.11 3.63 18.14
N ILE A 76 1.86 3.66 17.63
CA ILE A 76 0.64 3.62 18.46
C ILE A 76 0.41 2.24 19.08
N VAL A 77 0.68 1.17 18.33
CA VAL A 77 0.49 -0.22 18.78
C VAL A 77 1.67 -0.70 19.65
N GLY A 78 2.78 0.04 19.68
CA GLY A 78 3.95 -0.28 20.50
C GLY A 78 4.79 -1.44 19.96
N ASN A 79 4.52 -1.92 18.74
CA ASN A 79 5.23 -3.02 18.08
C ASN A 79 5.89 -2.56 16.77
N LEU A 80 6.68 -1.49 16.85
CA LEU A 80 7.41 -0.95 15.70
C LEU A 80 8.68 -1.77 15.43
N GLN A 81 8.57 -2.81 14.62
CA GLN A 81 9.75 -3.50 14.13
C GLN A 81 10.37 -2.76 12.94
N LEU A 82 11.67 -2.43 13.03
CA LEU A 82 12.40 -1.80 11.93
C LEU A 82 12.34 -2.63 10.64
N SER A 83 12.32 -3.97 10.76
CA SER A 83 12.15 -4.89 9.63
C SER A 83 10.88 -4.63 8.84
N HIS A 84 9.73 -4.39 9.52
CA HIS A 84 8.45 -4.10 8.87
C HIS A 84 8.49 -2.81 8.07
N ILE A 85 9.13 -1.77 8.60
CA ILE A 85 9.29 -0.48 7.91
C ILE A 85 10.16 -0.63 6.66
N ILE A 86 11.31 -1.30 6.80
CA ILE A 86 12.25 -1.53 5.69
C ILE A 86 11.57 -2.32 4.56
N ILE A 87 10.85 -3.39 4.89
CA ILE A 87 10.14 -4.21 3.90
C ILE A 87 9.05 -3.39 3.18
N ARG A 88 8.28 -2.57 3.91
CA ARG A 88 7.27 -1.68 3.33
C ARG A 88 7.89 -0.67 2.37
N ILE A 89 8.98 -0.02 2.75
CA ILE A 89 9.70 0.92 1.87
C ILE A 89 10.20 0.20 0.61
N LEU A 90 10.81 -0.97 0.76
CA LEU A 90 11.33 -1.76 -0.35
C LEU A 90 10.22 -2.15 -1.34
N ILE A 91 9.07 -2.63 -0.84
CA ILE A 91 7.90 -2.98 -1.66
C ILE A 91 7.35 -1.73 -2.36
N THR A 92 7.23 -0.61 -1.66
CA THR A 92 6.75 0.65 -2.23
C THR A 92 7.64 1.14 -3.37
N VAL A 93 8.97 1.08 -3.20
CA VAL A 93 9.94 1.45 -4.24
C VAL A 93 9.85 0.49 -5.42
N LEU A 94 9.80 -0.83 -5.16
CA LEU A 94 9.71 -1.84 -6.21
C LEU A 94 8.43 -1.67 -7.05
N LEU A 95 7.27 -1.51 -6.40
CA LEU A 95 5.99 -1.28 -7.08
C LEU A 95 6.00 0.02 -7.88
N SER A 96 6.62 1.08 -7.34
CA SER A 96 6.78 2.36 -8.03
C SER A 96 7.64 2.22 -9.29
N LEU A 97 8.74 1.48 -9.22
CA LEU A 97 9.63 1.22 -10.37
C LEU A 97 8.94 0.37 -11.44
N ILE A 98 8.29 -0.72 -11.05
CA ILE A 98 7.56 -1.60 -11.97
C ILE A 98 6.45 -0.82 -12.69
N TYR A 99 5.71 0.01 -11.96
CA TYR A 99 4.66 0.85 -12.53
C TYR A 99 5.23 1.96 -13.43
N GLY A 100 6.33 2.60 -13.03
CA GLY A 100 7.03 3.59 -13.85
C GLY A 100 7.54 3.04 -15.18
N CYS A 101 8.09 1.82 -15.19
CA CYS A 101 8.49 1.11 -16.40
C CYS A 101 7.29 0.71 -17.30
N SER A 102 6.10 0.60 -16.72
CA SER A 102 4.86 0.29 -17.43
C SER A 102 4.25 1.52 -18.13
N VAL A 103 4.28 2.67 -17.46
CA VAL A 103 3.64 3.92 -17.92
C VAL A 103 4.51 4.68 -18.93
N ARG A 104 5.84 4.56 -18.82
CA ARG A 104 6.82 5.27 -19.67
C ARG A 104 7.06 4.53 -20.97
#